data_AF-A0A645HFM9-F1
#
_entry.id   AF-A0A645HFM9-F1
#
_cell.length_a   1.000
_cell.length_b   1.000
_cell.length_c   1.000
_cell.angle_alpha   90.00
_cell.angle_beta   90.00
_cell.angle_gamma   90.00
#
_symmetry.space_group_name_H-M   'P 1'
#
loop_
_entity.id
_entity.type
_entity.pdbx_description
1 polymer ?
#
loop_
_entity_poly.entity_id
_entity_poly.type
_entity_poly.pdbx_seq_one_letter_code
_entity_poly.pdbx_strand_id
1 'polypeptide(L)'
;MLFAGGFGHDVALTGVYTSSGSEGVMDNTAYTKMFYHGGNSPEYLAENSWTPENPNAEFPRLTLVTVSSNNAYSSTFWYRNGAYLRMKTAQIGYNLPKKWLNPVGMDAFRIYAEGYNLFTLSGLSKYNIDPESPAVNNGYYPQQRTLSLGVKMSF
;
A
#
# COMPACT_ATOMS: atom_id res chain seq x y z
N MET A 1 -13.33 6.07 15.77
CA MET A 1 -12.70 5.48 14.58
C MET A 1 -12.12 6.62 13.75
N LEU A 2 -11.00 6.39 13.07
CA LEU A 2 -10.33 7.40 12.24
C LEU A 2 -10.14 6.86 10.82
N PHE A 3 -10.59 7.65 9.84
CA PHE A 3 -10.35 7.42 8.43
C PHE A 3 -9.34 8.45 7.90
N ALA A 4 -8.47 8.01 7.00
CA ALA A 4 -7.57 8.86 6.23
C ALA A 4 -7.78 8.55 4.75
N GLY A 5 -7.66 9.55 3.88
CA GLY A 5 -7.77 9.35 2.45
C GLY A 5 -7.12 10.47 1.67
N GLY A 6 -6.75 10.16 0.44
CA GLY A 6 -6.23 11.11 -0.54
C GLY A 6 -6.94 10.90 -1.87
N PHE A 7 -7.31 11.98 -2.53
CA PHE A 7 -8.03 11.96 -3.81
C PHE A 7 -7.36 12.91 -4.81
N GLY A 8 -7.63 12.75 -6.10
CA GLY A 8 -7.19 13.68 -7.15
C GLY A 8 -5.68 13.68 -7.43
N HIS A 9 -4.98 12.57 -7.16
CA HIS A 9 -3.56 12.42 -7.47
C HIS A 9 -3.31 11.10 -8.20
N ASP A 10 -2.25 11.11 -9.00
CA ASP A 10 -1.77 9.93 -9.72
C ASP A 10 -0.40 9.52 -9.18
N VAL A 11 -0.17 8.21 -9.21
CA VAL A 11 1.09 7.57 -8.87
C VAL A 11 1.74 7.11 -10.16
N ALA A 12 2.94 7.60 -10.43
CA ALA A 12 3.75 7.14 -11.53
C ALA A 12 4.49 5.87 -11.11
N LEU A 13 4.25 4.74 -11.80
CA LEU A 13 4.99 3.49 -11.57
C LEU A 13 6.45 3.57 -12.04
N THR A 14 6.78 4.58 -12.85
CA THR A 14 8.16 4.99 -13.12
C THR A 14 8.72 5.82 -11.97
N GLY A 15 10.01 5.68 -11.69
CA GLY A 15 10.66 6.34 -10.57
C GLY A 15 11.00 7.78 -10.93
N VAL A 16 10.64 8.72 -10.07
CA VAL A 16 11.14 10.10 -10.16
C VAL A 16 12.38 10.21 -9.28
N TYR A 17 13.53 10.43 -9.90
CA TYR A 17 14.79 10.62 -9.19
C TYR A 17 14.99 12.11 -8.90
N THR A 18 14.98 12.45 -7.61
CA THR A 18 15.29 13.80 -7.11
C THR A 18 16.60 13.73 -6.33
N SER A 19 17.73 13.70 -7.03
CA SER A 19 19.05 13.91 -6.42
C SER A 19 19.43 15.39 -6.46
N SER A 20 20.39 15.82 -5.63
CA SER A 20 20.88 17.21 -5.66
C SER A 20 21.40 17.56 -7.06
N GLY A 21 20.70 18.45 -7.77
CA GLY A 21 21.03 18.85 -9.13
C GLY A 21 20.28 18.10 -10.25
N SER A 22 19.38 17.17 -9.91
CA SER A 22 18.48 16.51 -10.87
C SER A 22 17.03 16.80 -10.49
N GLU A 23 16.35 17.63 -11.30
CA GLU A 23 14.90 17.85 -11.15
C GLU A 23 14.14 16.93 -12.10
N GLY A 24 13.31 16.05 -11.54
CA GLY A 24 12.24 15.39 -12.30
C GLY A 24 12.67 14.36 -13.35
N VAL A 25 13.90 13.81 -13.27
CA VAL A 25 14.31 12.74 -14.17
C VAL A 25 13.50 11.48 -13.85
N MET A 26 12.69 11.05 -14.81
CA MET A 26 11.92 9.82 -14.70
C MET A 26 12.68 8.67 -15.34
N ASP A 27 12.78 7.56 -14.63
CA ASP A 27 13.38 6.33 -15.14
C ASP A 27 12.46 5.12 -14.89
N ASN A 28 12.76 4.02 -15.59
CA ASN A 28 12.08 2.75 -15.37
C ASN A 28 12.46 2.16 -14.01
N THR A 29 11.59 1.31 -13.47
CA THR A 29 11.78 0.67 -12.16
C THR A 29 11.41 -0.79 -12.23
N ALA A 30 11.55 -1.52 -11.13
CA ALA A 30 11.04 -2.88 -11.01
C ALA A 30 9.52 -2.99 -11.26
N TYR A 31 8.76 -1.89 -11.14
CA TYR A 31 7.32 -1.84 -11.39
C TYR A 31 6.95 -1.61 -12.87
N THR A 32 7.91 -1.28 -13.73
CA THR A 32 7.67 -1.07 -15.17
C THR A 32 8.56 -1.92 -16.08
N LYS A 33 9.66 -2.46 -15.54
CA LYS A 33 10.59 -3.33 -16.26
C LYS A 33 10.71 -4.68 -15.57
N MET A 34 10.46 -5.74 -16.33
CA MET A 34 10.70 -7.10 -15.87
C MET A 34 12.21 -7.38 -15.74
N PHE A 35 12.57 -8.11 -14.69
CA PHE A 35 13.94 -8.45 -14.30
C PHE A 35 14.85 -7.23 -14.24
N TYR A 36 14.34 -6.13 -13.68
CA TYR A 36 15.09 -4.89 -13.50
C TYR A 36 16.41 -5.17 -12.77
N HIS A 37 17.54 -4.86 -13.42
CA HIS A 37 18.90 -5.20 -12.98
C HIS A 37 19.13 -6.69 -12.64
N GLY A 38 18.42 -7.61 -13.31
CA GLY A 38 18.49 -9.05 -13.03
C GLY A 38 17.78 -9.46 -11.74
N GLY A 39 17.00 -8.56 -11.12
CA GLY A 39 16.22 -8.82 -9.92
C GLY A 39 14.88 -9.51 -10.18
N ASN A 40 14.11 -9.68 -9.12
CA ASN A 40 12.74 -10.21 -9.21
C ASN A 40 11.79 -9.19 -9.84
N SER A 41 10.69 -9.70 -10.41
CA SER A 41 9.64 -8.89 -11.01
C SER A 41 8.34 -9.02 -10.24
N PRO A 42 7.52 -7.97 -10.16
CA PRO A 42 6.16 -8.08 -9.66
C PRO A 42 5.33 -9.07 -10.49
N GLU A 43 4.60 -9.94 -9.80
CA GLU A 43 3.71 -10.93 -10.41
C GLU A 43 2.68 -10.29 -11.33
N TYR A 44 2.08 -9.17 -10.91
CA TYR A 44 1.06 -8.46 -11.69
C TYR A 44 1.56 -8.05 -13.08
N LEU A 45 2.85 -7.74 -13.25
CA LEU A 45 3.42 -7.40 -14.56
C LEU A 45 3.50 -8.64 -15.45
N ALA A 46 3.87 -9.79 -14.88
CA ALA A 46 4.02 -11.03 -15.64
C ALA A 46 2.66 -11.58 -16.10
N GLU A 47 1.71 -11.66 -15.18
CA GLU A 47 0.40 -12.27 -15.44
C GLU A 47 -0.48 -11.42 -16.37
N ASN A 48 -0.38 -10.09 -16.26
CA ASN A 48 -1.24 -9.18 -17.00
C ASN A 48 -0.55 -8.58 -18.23
N SER A 49 0.53 -9.20 -18.72
CA SER A 49 1.20 -8.81 -19.96
C SER A 49 0.62 -9.51 -21.19
N TRP A 50 0.77 -8.86 -22.34
CA TRP A 50 0.28 -9.38 -23.60
C TRP A 50 0.94 -10.72 -23.98
N THR A 51 0.10 -11.69 -24.34
CA THR A 51 0.47 -12.95 -24.98
C THR A 51 -0.53 -13.26 -26.11
N PRO A 52 -0.22 -14.20 -27.03
CA PRO A 52 -1.22 -14.64 -28.02
C PRO A 52 -2.52 -15.15 -27.38
N GLU A 53 -2.44 -15.71 -26.17
CA GLU A 53 -3.57 -16.21 -25.39
C GLU A 53 -4.25 -15.10 -24.55
N ASN A 54 -3.56 -13.97 -24.31
CA ASN A 54 -4.06 -12.79 -23.59
C ASN A 54 -3.91 -11.52 -24.43
N PRO A 55 -4.69 -11.37 -25.52
CA PRO A 55 -4.54 -10.24 -26.44
C PRO A 55 -5.03 -8.90 -25.89
N ASN A 56 -5.88 -8.91 -24.84
CA ASN A 56 -6.46 -7.73 -24.20
C ASN A 56 -5.77 -7.38 -22.87
N ALA A 57 -4.49 -7.69 -22.77
CA ALA A 57 -3.70 -7.51 -21.55
C ALA A 57 -3.56 -6.03 -21.13
N GLU A 58 -3.39 -5.79 -19.82
CA GLU A 58 -3.15 -4.45 -19.28
C GLU A 58 -1.76 -3.94 -19.66
N PHE A 59 -0.75 -4.83 -19.68
CA PHE A 59 0.65 -4.51 -19.91
C PHE A 59 1.15 -4.97 -21.29
N PRO A 60 2.12 -4.24 -21.88
CA PRO A 60 2.72 -4.64 -23.14
C PRO A 60 3.47 -5.97 -23.02
N ARG A 61 3.75 -6.60 -24.16
CA ARG A 61 4.45 -7.89 -24.20
C ARG A 61 5.77 -7.84 -23.42
N LEU A 62 6.08 -8.95 -22.76
CA LEU A 62 7.33 -9.13 -22.03
C LEU A 62 8.51 -9.22 -23.01
N THR A 63 9.65 -8.67 -22.59
CA THR A 63 10.91 -8.76 -23.32
C THR A 63 12.04 -9.10 -22.36
N LEU A 64 12.88 -10.06 -22.74
CA LEU A 64 14.12 -10.39 -22.04
C LEU A 64 15.32 -9.59 -22.58
N VAL A 65 15.12 -8.81 -23.64
CA VAL A 65 16.18 -7.99 -24.25
C VAL A 65 16.45 -6.78 -23.39
N THR A 66 17.60 -6.78 -22.71
CA THR A 66 18.01 -5.76 -21.74
C THR A 66 18.15 -4.35 -22.32
N VAL A 67 18.52 -4.27 -23.60
CA VAL A 67 18.80 -3.01 -24.33
C VAL A 67 17.53 -2.29 -24.77
N SER A 68 16.43 -3.02 -24.98
CA SER A 68 15.15 -2.45 -25.41
C SER A 68 14.25 -2.20 -24.20
N SER A 69 14.26 -0.96 -23.70
CA SER A 69 13.40 -0.52 -22.59
C SER A 69 12.18 0.28 -23.07
N ASN A 70 11.86 0.24 -24.36
CA ASN A 70 10.81 1.05 -25.00
C ASN A 70 9.46 0.96 -24.28
N ASN A 71 9.11 -0.22 -23.76
CA ASN A 71 7.86 -0.45 -23.06
C ASN A 71 7.87 0.03 -21.60
N ALA A 72 9.04 0.26 -21.00
CA ALA A 72 9.19 0.55 -19.57
C ALA A 72 9.49 2.04 -19.27
N TYR A 73 9.71 2.86 -20.29
CA TYR A 73 9.98 4.29 -20.14
C TYR A 73 8.77 5.06 -19.63
N SER A 74 9.06 6.20 -19.01
CA SER A 74 8.03 7.10 -18.50
C SER A 74 7.09 7.55 -19.61
N SER A 75 5.81 7.35 -19.34
CA SER A 75 4.69 7.78 -20.16
C SER A 75 3.42 7.76 -19.31
N THR A 76 2.37 8.41 -19.79
CA THR A 76 1.05 8.40 -19.14
C THR A 76 0.49 6.98 -18.96
N PHE A 77 0.97 6.01 -19.77
CA PHE A 77 0.65 4.60 -19.61
C PHE A 77 1.03 4.04 -18.24
N TRP A 78 2.06 4.56 -17.57
CA TRP A 78 2.51 4.09 -16.26
C TRP A 78 1.92 4.86 -15.09
N TYR A 79 0.98 5.78 -15.35
CA TYR A 79 0.27 6.49 -14.28
C TYR A 79 -0.91 5.66 -13.81
N ARG A 80 -1.10 5.63 -12.49
CA ARG A 80 -2.20 4.93 -11.84
C ARG A 80 -2.89 5.87 -10.86
N ASN A 81 -4.20 5.78 -10.81
CA ASN A 81 -4.99 6.56 -9.88
C ASN A 81 -4.58 6.20 -8.43
N GLY A 82 -4.10 7.21 -7.69
CA GLY A 82 -3.64 7.05 -6.32
C GLY A 82 -4.73 7.17 -5.27
N ALA A 83 -5.99 7.37 -5.67
CA ALA A 83 -7.06 7.59 -4.72
C ALA A 83 -7.21 6.42 -3.75
N TYR A 84 -7.34 6.75 -2.46
CA TYR A 84 -7.49 5.76 -1.43
C TYR A 84 -8.30 6.25 -0.24
N LEU A 85 -8.90 5.30 0.47
CA LEU A 85 -9.52 5.48 1.77
C LEU A 85 -9.01 4.37 2.71
N ARG A 86 -8.44 4.76 3.85
CA ARG A 86 -7.83 3.86 4.85
C ARG A 86 -8.47 4.07 6.21
N MET A 87 -8.87 2.99 6.87
CA MET A 87 -9.22 3.02 8.29
C MET A 87 -7.95 2.91 9.11
N LYS A 88 -7.43 4.07 9.58
CA LYS A 88 -6.18 4.12 10.34
C LYS A 88 -6.31 3.54 11.73
N THR A 89 -7.36 3.92 12.45
CA THR A 89 -7.58 3.41 13.81
C THR A 89 -9.05 3.12 14.07
N ALA A 90 -9.32 2.01 14.75
CA ALA A 90 -10.61 1.78 15.38
C ALA A 90 -10.39 1.16 16.76
N GLN A 91 -11.20 1.57 17.72
CA GLN A 91 -11.20 1.01 19.06
C GLN A 91 -12.64 0.77 19.47
N ILE A 92 -12.90 -0.41 20.01
CA ILE A 92 -14.13 -0.78 20.69
C ILE A 92 -13.79 -1.18 22.11
N GLY A 93 -14.60 -0.80 23.07
CA GLY A 93 -14.39 -1.21 24.45
C GLY A 93 -15.68 -1.24 25.25
N TYR A 94 -15.68 -2.06 26.29
CA TYR A 94 -16.79 -2.24 27.20
C TYR A 94 -16.33 -1.98 28.64
N ASN A 95 -17.07 -1.12 29.33
CA ASN A 95 -16.86 -0.87 30.75
C ASN A 95 -17.76 -1.81 31.55
N LEU A 96 -17.18 -2.57 32.48
CA LEU A 96 -17.97 -3.42 33.35
C LEU A 96 -18.80 -2.60 34.34
N PRO A 97 -20.06 -2.98 34.62
CA PRO A 97 -20.90 -2.25 35.57
C PRO A 97 -20.34 -2.32 37.00
N LYS A 98 -20.39 -1.20 37.74
CA LYS A 98 -19.88 -1.12 39.14
C LYS A 98 -20.42 -2.21 40.07
N LYS A 99 -21.68 -2.64 39.87
CA LYS A 99 -22.28 -3.75 40.63
C LYS A 99 -21.43 -5.04 40.64
N TRP A 100 -20.64 -5.29 39.60
CA TRP A 100 -19.80 -6.49 39.48
C TRP A 100 -18.37 -6.23 39.98
N LEU A 101 -17.99 -4.94 40.11
CA LEU A 101 -16.65 -4.49 40.51
C LEU A 101 -16.54 -4.23 42.02
N ASN A 102 -17.63 -3.78 42.66
CA ASN A 102 -17.67 -3.51 44.10
C ASN A 102 -17.23 -4.70 44.98
N PRO A 103 -17.63 -5.96 44.72
CA PRO A 103 -17.22 -7.09 45.57
C PRO A 103 -15.72 -7.41 45.50
N VAL A 104 -15.04 -7.02 44.41
CA VAL A 104 -13.62 -7.25 44.18
C VAL A 104 -12.76 -6.02 44.45
N GLY A 105 -13.35 -4.96 45.02
CA GLY A 105 -12.61 -3.75 45.42
C GLY A 105 -12.04 -2.95 44.25
N MET A 106 -12.73 -2.94 43.10
CA MET A 106 -12.30 -2.20 41.91
C MET A 106 -13.24 -1.05 41.58
N ASP A 107 -12.67 0.11 41.25
CA ASP A 107 -13.43 1.31 40.88
C ASP A 107 -13.90 1.32 39.42
N ALA A 108 -13.03 0.84 38.52
CA ALA A 108 -13.33 0.77 37.09
C ALA A 108 -12.56 -0.36 36.41
N PHE A 109 -13.24 -1.08 35.50
CA PHE A 109 -12.63 -2.08 34.64
C PHE A 109 -13.16 -1.91 33.21
N ARG A 110 -12.25 -1.80 32.24
CA ARG A 110 -12.56 -1.70 30.81
C ARG A 110 -11.79 -2.75 30.04
N ILE A 111 -12.50 -3.53 29.22
CA ILE A 111 -11.90 -4.38 28.18
C ILE A 111 -11.98 -3.60 26.88
N TYR A 112 -10.91 -3.55 26.11
CA TYR A 112 -10.91 -2.91 24.81
C TYR A 112 -10.13 -3.71 23.78
N ALA A 113 -10.59 -3.64 22.55
CA ALA A 113 -9.87 -4.07 21.37
C ALA A 113 -9.61 -2.85 20.51
N GLU A 114 -8.38 -2.66 20.06
CA GLU A 114 -8.01 -1.61 19.13
C GLU A 114 -7.22 -2.19 17.96
N GLY A 115 -7.26 -1.48 16.85
CA GLY A 115 -6.45 -1.85 15.70
C GLY A 115 -6.00 -0.65 14.89
N TYR A 116 -4.85 -0.86 14.23
CA TYR A 116 -4.18 0.09 13.38
C TYR A 116 -4.09 -0.45 11.94
N ASN A 117 -4.26 0.43 10.96
CA ASN A 117 -4.23 0.11 9.51
C ASN A 117 -5.14 -1.07 9.15
N LEU A 118 -6.40 -1.01 9.61
CA LEU A 118 -7.32 -2.15 9.57
C LEU A 118 -7.67 -2.59 8.15
N PHE A 119 -7.95 -1.63 7.27
CA PHE A 119 -8.12 -1.88 5.84
C PHE A 119 -7.80 -0.62 5.03
N THR A 120 -7.42 -0.83 3.76
CA THR A 120 -7.20 0.21 2.75
C THR A 120 -7.99 -0.14 1.50
N LEU A 121 -8.80 0.80 1.03
CA LEU A 121 -9.46 0.74 -0.26
C LEU A 121 -8.65 1.60 -1.23
N SER A 122 -8.04 0.99 -2.24
CA SER A 122 -7.31 1.72 -3.28
C SER A 122 -7.27 0.91 -4.57
N GLY A 123 -7.26 1.62 -5.71
CA GLY A 123 -6.97 1.03 -7.01
C GLY A 123 -5.52 0.52 -7.12
N LEU A 124 -4.62 0.97 -6.22
CA LEU A 124 -3.22 0.56 -6.20
C LEU A 124 -2.98 -0.79 -5.51
N SER A 125 -3.95 -1.30 -4.75
CA SER A 125 -3.80 -2.57 -4.03
C SER A 125 -3.53 -3.75 -4.95
N LYS A 126 -4.01 -3.73 -6.20
CA LYS A 126 -3.72 -4.78 -7.20
C LYS A 126 -2.28 -4.79 -7.70
N TYR A 127 -1.51 -3.73 -7.44
CA TYR A 127 -0.09 -3.62 -7.78
C TYR A 127 0.81 -3.81 -6.55
N ASN A 128 0.24 -4.16 -5.40
CA ASN A 128 0.93 -4.23 -4.09
C ASN A 128 1.64 -2.92 -3.71
N ILE A 129 1.07 -1.78 -4.10
CA ILE A 129 1.62 -0.45 -3.78
C ILE A 129 0.79 0.18 -2.67
N ASP A 130 1.48 0.69 -1.65
CA ASP A 130 0.85 1.47 -0.58
C ASP A 130 0.56 2.90 -1.08
N PRO A 131 -0.71 3.34 -1.12
CA PRO A 131 -1.06 4.66 -1.62
C PRO A 131 -0.56 5.83 -0.74
N GLU A 132 -0.21 5.60 0.54
CA GLU A 132 0.33 6.65 1.42
C GLU A 132 1.82 6.94 1.20
N SER A 133 2.54 6.03 0.53
CA SER A 133 3.96 6.20 0.24
C SER A 133 4.29 5.61 -1.13
N PRO A 134 3.90 6.32 -2.20
CA PRO A 134 4.16 5.90 -3.57
C PRO A 134 5.62 6.15 -3.98
N ALA A 135 6.57 6.13 -3.03
CA ALA A 135 7.99 6.26 -3.34
C ALA A 135 8.42 5.04 -4.15
N VAL A 136 8.30 5.18 -5.47
CA VAL A 136 8.59 4.14 -6.47
C VAL A 136 10.09 3.83 -6.51
N ASN A 137 10.91 4.74 -5.98
CA ASN A 137 12.30 4.48 -5.65
C ASN A 137 12.42 3.70 -4.34
N ASN A 138 12.55 2.38 -4.49
CA ASN A 138 13.15 1.46 -3.52
C ASN A 138 12.23 0.92 -2.40
N GLY A 139 11.24 0.12 -2.79
CA GLY A 139 10.74 -0.97 -1.94
C GLY A 139 10.07 -0.54 -0.63
N TYR A 140 9.20 0.47 -0.69
CA TYR A 140 8.39 0.83 0.47
C TYR A 140 7.51 -0.36 0.89
N TYR A 141 7.72 -0.84 2.11
CA TYR A 141 6.88 -1.88 2.67
C TYR A 141 5.58 -1.27 3.19
N PRO A 142 4.42 -1.82 2.81
CA PRO A 142 3.14 -1.32 3.29
C PRO A 142 3.06 -1.32 4.80
N GLN A 143 2.29 -0.37 5.34
CA GLN A 143 2.04 -0.30 6.77
C GLN A 143 1.40 -1.60 7.28
N GLN A 144 1.97 -2.19 8.33
CA GLN A 144 1.45 -3.42 8.92
C GLN A 144 0.11 -3.17 9.62
N ARG A 145 -0.78 -4.16 9.53
CA ARG A 145 -2.03 -4.19 10.31
C ARG A 145 -1.74 -4.73 11.71
N THR A 146 -2.09 -3.95 12.73
CA THR A 146 -1.95 -4.36 14.13
C THR A 146 -3.32 -4.49 14.76
N LEU A 147 -3.54 -5.57 15.51
CA LEU A 147 -4.72 -5.78 16.35
C LEU A 147 -4.24 -6.02 17.78
N SER A 148 -4.78 -5.27 18.72
CA SER A 148 -4.40 -5.32 20.13
C SER A 148 -5.63 -5.48 21.00
N LEU A 149 -5.53 -6.38 21.97
CA LEU A 149 -6.53 -6.59 23.02
C LEU A 149 -5.92 -6.13 24.34
N GLY A 150 -6.65 -5.32 25.10
CA GLY A 150 -6.16 -4.75 26.34
C GLY A 150 -7.24 -4.64 27.42
N VAL A 151 -6.78 -4.48 28.65
CA VAL A 151 -7.61 -4.22 29.83
C VAL A 151 -7.10 -2.98 30.55
N LYS A 152 -8.01 -2.14 31.04
CA LYS A 152 -7.69 -0.97 31.86
C LYS A 152 -8.42 -1.09 33.19
N MET A 153 -7.68 -1.01 34.28
CA MET A 153 -8.17 -1.21 35.66
C MET A 153 -7.85 0.02 36.51
N SER A 154 -8.77 0.37 37.41
CA SER A 154 -8.59 1.38 38.46
C SER A 154 -9.08 0.80 39.79
N PHE A 155 -8.33 1.08 40.86
CA PHE A 155 -8.62 0.69 42.24
C PHE A 155 -9.18 1.89 43.00
#